data_AF-A0A365QSV7-F1
#
_entry.id   AF-A0A365QSV7-F1
#
_cell.length_a   1.000
_cell.length_b   1.000
_cell.length_c   1.000
_cell.angle_alpha   90.00
_cell.angle_beta   90.00
_cell.angle_gamma   90.00
#
_symmetry.space_group_name_H-M   'P 1'
#
loop_
_entity.id
_entity.type
_entity.pdbx_description
1 polymer ?
#
loop_
_entity_poly.entity_id
_entity_poly.type
_entity_poly.pdbx_seq_one_letter_code
_entity_poly.pdbx_strand_id
1 'polypeptide(L)'
;MDWNIPIANEEVAAAYAAFKAYVLGVATHFAGSRLLEALDLASLGPETEIALSNDFSDYFTTVRNVGDLVQSIESGYYSQLSLRLATIQLCTAFEVLFDSIARAYGVTADNEPPVEAPYGAAAPIQLGNKTIRQIRKLHRVLGIDTVLNEDEVLLKLSAIIEVRNCFIHSGGRVPSEGKQVRLSVYGIFSKAGGSVHLKHNHFDDFLHYVLIHVQGFVKFLPETASRPVPPA
;
A
#
# COMPACT_ATOMS: atom_id res chain seq x y z
N MET A 1 -9.93 6.44 14.46
CA MET A 1 -10.58 6.60 13.14
C MET A 1 -11.79 5.68 13.10
N ASP A 2 -12.98 6.19 12.77
CA ASP A 2 -14.16 5.35 12.59
C ASP A 2 -14.11 4.70 11.20
N TRP A 3 -14.23 3.38 11.16
CA TRP A 3 -14.17 2.58 9.93
C TRP A 3 -15.55 2.17 9.41
N ASN A 4 -16.62 2.57 10.10
CA ASN A 4 -17.98 2.20 9.73
C ASN A 4 -18.64 3.39 9.03
N ILE A 5 -18.38 3.49 7.74
CA ILE A 5 -18.92 4.56 6.90
C ILE A 5 -20.15 4.02 6.17
N PRO A 6 -21.29 4.74 6.18
CA PRO A 6 -22.42 4.36 5.34
C PRO A 6 -22.04 4.56 3.87
N ILE A 7 -22.14 3.49 3.08
CA ILE A 7 -21.86 3.47 1.64
C ILE A 7 -23.15 3.07 0.94
N ALA A 8 -23.61 3.89 0.00
CA ALA A 8 -24.90 3.71 -0.66
C ALA A 8 -24.93 2.49 -1.60
N ASN A 9 -23.84 2.29 -2.36
CA ASN A 9 -23.75 1.16 -3.29
C ASN A 9 -23.31 -0.12 -2.56
N GLU A 10 -24.11 -1.19 -2.65
CA GLU A 10 -23.87 -2.45 -1.95
C GLU A 10 -22.57 -3.16 -2.37
N GLU A 11 -22.24 -3.15 -3.67
CA GLU A 11 -21.01 -3.76 -4.17
C GLU A 11 -19.76 -3.03 -3.65
N VAL A 12 -19.82 -1.69 -3.62
CA VAL A 12 -18.76 -0.85 -3.04
C VAL A 12 -18.68 -1.07 -1.53
N ALA A 13 -19.81 -1.20 -0.83
CA ALA A 13 -19.83 -1.45 0.61
C ALA A 13 -19.16 -2.79 0.94
N ALA A 14 -19.46 -3.84 0.17
CA ALA A 14 -18.81 -5.15 0.31
C ALA A 14 -17.29 -5.07 0.01
N ALA A 15 -16.90 -4.38 -1.06
CA ALA A 15 -15.49 -4.19 -1.41
C ALA A 15 -14.72 -3.40 -0.33
N TYR A 16 -15.33 -2.35 0.23
CA TYR A 16 -14.76 -1.56 1.32
C TYR A 16 -14.64 -2.38 2.61
N ALA A 17 -15.63 -3.22 2.93
CA ALA A 17 -15.56 -4.12 4.07
C ALA A 17 -14.42 -5.14 3.92
N ALA A 18 -14.24 -5.72 2.73
CA ALA A 18 -13.13 -6.62 2.43
C ALA A 18 -11.77 -5.91 2.55
N PHE A 19 -11.65 -4.70 1.98
CA PHE A 19 -10.47 -3.85 2.12
C PHE A 19 -10.13 -3.58 3.59
N LYS A 20 -11.12 -3.17 4.39
CA LYS A 20 -10.97 -2.92 5.82
C LYS A 20 -10.47 -4.16 6.56
N ALA A 21 -11.13 -5.31 6.37
CA ALA A 21 -10.74 -6.55 7.02
C ALA A 21 -9.29 -6.94 6.69
N TYR A 22 -8.92 -6.82 5.41
CA TYR A 22 -7.57 -7.11 4.94
C TYR A 22 -6.52 -6.20 5.57
N VAL A 23 -6.74 -4.89 5.51
CA VAL A 23 -5.80 -3.89 6.03
C VAL A 23 -5.64 -4.00 7.55
N LEU A 24 -6.72 -4.29 8.28
CA LEU A 24 -6.65 -4.55 9.73
C LEU A 24 -5.85 -5.83 10.04
N GLY A 25 -5.98 -6.87 9.22
CA GLY A 25 -5.13 -8.06 9.33
C GLY A 25 -3.65 -7.75 9.14
N VAL A 26 -3.32 -6.95 8.11
CA VAL A 26 -1.94 -6.48 7.87
C VAL A 26 -1.41 -5.66 9.03
N ALA A 27 -2.21 -4.72 9.55
CA ALA A 27 -1.85 -3.89 10.69
C ALA A 27 -1.62 -4.72 11.96
N THR A 28 -2.45 -5.74 12.18
CA THR A 28 -2.31 -6.68 13.30
C THR A 28 -1.02 -7.50 13.18
N HIS A 29 -0.72 -8.03 11.99
CA HIS A 29 0.53 -8.75 11.74
C HIS A 29 1.76 -7.85 11.98
N PHE A 30 1.73 -6.62 11.47
CA PHE A 30 2.81 -5.65 11.69
C PHE A 30 2.96 -5.27 13.17
N ALA A 31 1.86 -5.07 13.90
CA ALA A 31 1.93 -4.85 15.35
C ALA A 31 2.54 -6.05 16.09
N GLY A 32 2.20 -7.27 15.66
CA GLY A 32 2.81 -8.51 16.17
C GLY A 32 4.32 -8.58 15.92
N SER A 33 4.78 -8.18 14.73
CA SER A 33 6.22 -8.13 14.43
C SER A 33 6.95 -7.13 15.34
N ARG A 34 6.33 -5.97 15.63
CA ARG A 34 6.88 -4.97 16.55
C ARG A 34 6.92 -5.47 18.00
N LEU A 35 5.91 -6.23 18.42
CA LEU A 35 5.92 -6.88 19.72
C LEU A 35 7.08 -7.89 19.80
N LEU A 36 7.28 -8.71 18.75
CA LEU A 36 8.38 -9.68 18.71
C LEU A 36 9.75 -9.01 18.80
N GLU A 37 9.96 -7.90 18.09
CA GLU A 37 11.19 -7.09 18.18
C GLU A 37 11.46 -6.55 19.61
N ALA A 38 10.43 -6.43 20.45
CA ALA A 38 10.53 -5.92 21.81
C ALA A 38 10.66 -7.01 22.88
N LEU A 39 10.55 -8.29 22.52
CA LEU A 39 10.66 -9.40 23.46
C LEU A 39 12.13 -9.75 23.73
N ASP A 40 12.44 -10.08 24.98
CA ASP A 40 13.71 -10.70 25.33
C ASP A 40 13.66 -12.20 25.03
N LEU A 41 14.35 -12.60 23.97
CA LEU A 41 14.43 -13.99 23.52
C LEU A 41 15.61 -14.75 24.13
N ALA A 42 16.47 -14.10 24.94
CA ALA A 42 17.69 -14.72 25.46
C ALA A 42 17.41 -15.98 26.29
N SER A 43 16.29 -15.99 27.01
CA SER A 43 15.86 -17.13 27.84
C SER A 43 15.59 -18.42 27.06
N LEU A 44 15.33 -18.32 25.75
CA LEU A 44 15.09 -19.48 24.89
C LEU A 44 16.38 -20.19 24.47
N GLY A 45 17.53 -19.51 24.51
CA GLY A 45 18.81 -20.03 24.01
C GLY A 45 18.92 -19.99 22.47
N PRO A 46 20.12 -19.70 21.92
CA PRO A 46 20.29 -19.41 20.49
C PRO A 46 20.05 -20.62 19.56
N GLU A 47 20.33 -21.83 20.04
CA GLU A 47 20.17 -23.08 19.28
C GLU A 47 18.73 -23.60 19.24
N THR A 48 17.80 -22.94 19.95
CA THR A 48 16.41 -23.37 19.97
C THR A 48 15.79 -23.26 18.58
N GLU A 49 15.33 -24.40 18.08
CA GLU A 49 14.81 -24.57 16.73
C GLU A 49 13.38 -24.03 16.59
N ILE A 50 13.11 -23.44 15.43
CA ILE A 50 11.83 -22.86 15.04
C ILE A 50 11.48 -23.47 13.68
N ALA A 51 10.64 -24.50 13.69
CA ALA A 51 10.11 -25.10 12.47
C ALA A 51 9.06 -24.17 11.83
N LEU A 52 9.13 -23.97 10.51
CA LEU A 52 8.13 -23.16 9.80
C LEU A 52 6.78 -23.87 9.62
N SER A 53 6.75 -25.19 9.78
CA SER A 53 5.54 -26.01 9.74
C SER A 53 5.71 -27.20 10.68
N ASN A 54 4.62 -27.51 11.39
CA ASN A 54 4.51 -28.70 12.24
C ASN A 54 3.85 -29.89 11.51
N ASP A 55 3.43 -29.70 10.24
CA ASP A 55 2.75 -30.73 9.45
C ASP A 55 3.74 -31.71 8.81
N PHE A 56 5.03 -31.40 8.85
CA PHE A 56 6.11 -32.19 8.28
C PHE A 56 7.19 -32.44 9.33
N SER A 57 7.87 -33.58 9.25
CA SER A 57 9.06 -33.84 10.07
C SER A 57 10.18 -32.84 9.75
N ASP A 58 11.12 -32.67 10.68
CA ASP A 58 12.23 -31.71 10.59
C ASP A 58 13.07 -31.83 9.31
N TYR A 59 13.16 -33.02 8.72
CA TYR A 59 13.86 -33.25 7.45
C TYR A 59 13.22 -32.54 6.23
N PHE A 60 11.92 -32.26 6.29
CA PHE A 60 11.16 -31.70 5.16
C PHE A 60 10.67 -30.27 5.40
N THR A 61 10.61 -29.84 6.67
CA THR A 61 10.30 -28.45 7.03
C THR A 61 11.56 -27.59 6.99
N THR A 62 11.39 -26.29 6.75
CA THR A 62 12.50 -25.36 6.97
C THR A 62 12.60 -25.08 8.46
N VAL A 63 13.78 -25.27 9.02
CA VAL A 63 14.08 -24.95 10.42
C VAL A 63 14.99 -23.71 10.47
N ARG A 64 14.61 -22.74 11.31
CA ARG A 64 15.45 -21.61 11.72
C ARG A 64 15.78 -21.78 13.19
N ASN A 65 16.70 -20.99 13.73
CA ASN A 65 16.94 -20.98 15.17
C ASN A 65 16.69 -19.58 15.76
N VAL A 66 16.59 -19.51 17.08
CA VAL A 66 16.41 -18.25 17.82
C VAL A 66 17.57 -17.29 17.58
N GLY A 67 18.81 -17.79 17.51
CA GLY A 67 20.00 -16.96 17.27
C GLY A 67 19.94 -16.16 15.97
N ASP A 68 19.53 -16.81 14.87
CA ASP A 68 19.33 -16.20 13.56
C ASP A 68 18.24 -15.12 13.58
N LEU A 69 17.15 -15.37 14.31
CA LEU A 69 16.06 -14.41 14.47
C LEU A 69 16.53 -13.18 15.27
N VAL A 70 17.23 -13.39 16.37
CA VAL A 70 17.81 -12.31 17.20
C VAL A 70 18.76 -11.47 16.36
N GLN A 71 19.68 -12.09 15.61
CA GLN A 71 20.58 -11.37 14.72
C GLN A 71 19.82 -10.55 13.65
N SER A 72 18.73 -11.09 13.11
CA SER A 72 17.88 -10.39 12.16
C SER A 72 17.13 -9.19 12.78
N ILE A 73 16.76 -9.27 14.05
CA ILE A 73 16.14 -8.17 14.81
C ILE A 73 17.19 -7.09 15.10
N GLU A 74 18.35 -7.47 15.66
CA GLU A 74 19.44 -6.55 16.03
C GLU A 74 20.01 -5.80 14.82
N SER A 75 20.13 -6.46 13.68
CA SER A 75 20.56 -5.83 12.43
C SER A 75 19.50 -4.92 11.79
N GLY A 76 18.26 -4.94 12.29
CA GLY A 76 17.12 -4.22 11.74
C GLY A 76 16.55 -4.82 10.44
N TYR A 77 17.10 -5.95 9.97
CA TYR A 77 16.62 -6.62 8.76
C TYR A 77 15.17 -7.10 8.92
N TYR A 78 14.84 -7.66 10.10
CA TYR A 78 13.48 -8.12 10.41
C TYR A 78 12.45 -6.98 10.35
N SER A 79 12.81 -5.82 10.90
CA SER A 79 11.97 -4.62 10.86
C SER A 79 11.72 -4.14 9.42
N GLN A 80 12.78 -4.08 8.61
CA GLN A 80 12.67 -3.70 7.19
C GLN A 80 11.86 -4.73 6.39
N LEU A 81 12.02 -6.03 6.66
CA LEU A 81 11.20 -7.08 6.02
C LEU A 81 9.72 -6.92 6.38
N SER A 82 9.41 -6.66 7.64
CA SER A 82 8.04 -6.44 8.11
C SER A 82 7.41 -5.20 7.46
N LEU A 83 8.16 -4.10 7.35
CA LEU A 83 7.73 -2.89 6.63
C LEU A 83 7.48 -3.16 5.14
N ARG A 84 8.35 -3.94 4.49
CA ARG A 84 8.22 -4.31 3.07
C ARG A 84 6.93 -5.07 2.82
N LEU A 85 6.71 -6.14 3.60
CA LEU A 85 5.53 -7.00 3.48
C LEU A 85 4.26 -6.18 3.74
N ALA A 86 4.23 -5.41 4.83
CA ALA A 86 3.07 -4.59 5.17
C ALA A 86 2.74 -3.55 4.08
N THR A 87 3.75 -2.89 3.50
CA THR A 87 3.57 -1.92 2.41
C THR A 87 3.05 -2.58 1.13
N ILE A 88 3.60 -3.75 0.75
CA ILE A 88 3.12 -4.52 -0.42
C ILE A 88 1.63 -4.86 -0.25
N GLN A 89 1.25 -5.31 0.94
CA GLN A 89 -0.12 -5.73 1.21
C GLN A 89 -1.10 -4.55 1.25
N LEU A 90 -0.69 -3.40 1.81
CA LEU A 90 -1.50 -2.18 1.77
C LEU A 90 -1.78 -1.71 0.35
N CYS A 91 -0.75 -1.64 -0.50
CA CYS A 91 -0.91 -1.28 -1.91
C CYS A 91 -1.81 -2.26 -2.65
N THR A 92 -1.65 -3.57 -2.40
CA THR A 92 -2.49 -4.60 -3.03
C THR A 92 -3.96 -4.44 -2.65
N ALA A 93 -4.25 -4.24 -1.36
CA ALA A 93 -5.62 -4.01 -0.88
C ALA A 93 -6.23 -2.75 -1.51
N PHE A 94 -5.46 -1.68 -1.59
CA PHE A 94 -5.86 -0.42 -2.21
C PHE A 94 -6.21 -0.58 -3.69
N GLU A 95 -5.34 -1.24 -4.46
CA GLU A 95 -5.57 -1.48 -5.90
C GLU A 95 -6.80 -2.38 -6.13
N VAL A 96 -6.97 -3.44 -5.34
CA VAL A 96 -8.14 -4.34 -5.40
C VAL A 96 -9.45 -3.62 -5.08
N LEU A 97 -9.43 -2.72 -4.09
CA LEU A 97 -10.60 -1.89 -3.76
C LEU A 97 -11.00 -1.03 -4.96
N PHE A 98 -10.05 -0.29 -5.55
CA PHE A 98 -10.35 0.60 -6.67
C PHE A 98 -10.72 -0.15 -7.94
N ASP A 99 -10.14 -1.33 -8.20
CA ASP A 99 -10.60 -2.21 -9.28
C ASP A 99 -12.05 -2.68 -9.06
N SER A 100 -12.46 -2.91 -7.80
CA SER A 100 -13.83 -3.30 -7.48
C SER A 100 -14.81 -2.13 -7.62
N ILE A 101 -14.44 -0.94 -7.13
CA ILE A 101 -15.22 0.29 -7.31
C ILE A 101 -15.37 0.60 -8.80
N ALA A 102 -14.28 0.56 -9.56
CA ALA A 102 -14.29 0.84 -10.98
C ALA A 102 -15.23 -0.12 -11.73
N ARG A 103 -15.24 -1.42 -11.37
CA ARG A 103 -16.19 -2.40 -11.92
C ARG A 103 -17.64 -2.09 -11.56
N ALA A 104 -17.93 -1.75 -10.31
CA ALA A 104 -19.29 -1.43 -9.85
C ALA A 104 -19.91 -0.24 -10.62
N TYR A 105 -19.09 0.71 -11.06
CA TYR A 105 -19.52 1.86 -11.87
C TYR A 105 -19.26 1.70 -13.38
N GLY A 106 -18.80 0.54 -13.85
CA GLY A 106 -18.51 0.31 -15.27
C GLY A 106 -17.38 1.19 -15.85
N VAL A 107 -16.44 1.62 -15.00
CA VAL A 107 -15.32 2.50 -15.36
C VAL A 107 -14.06 1.68 -15.60
N THR A 108 -13.45 1.78 -16.79
CA THR A 108 -12.15 1.15 -17.10
C THR A 108 -11.08 2.21 -17.36
N ALA A 109 -9.84 1.98 -16.91
CA ALA A 109 -8.74 2.95 -17.07
C ALA A 109 -7.59 2.46 -17.96
N ASP A 110 -7.78 1.36 -18.67
CA ASP A 110 -6.70 0.69 -19.42
C ASP A 110 -6.09 1.63 -20.49
N ASN A 111 -6.94 2.45 -21.10
CA ASN A 111 -6.57 3.41 -22.16
C ASN A 111 -6.42 4.86 -21.68
N GLU A 112 -6.49 5.13 -20.37
CA GLU A 112 -6.34 6.51 -19.89
C GLU A 112 -4.87 6.94 -19.98
N PRO A 113 -4.56 8.19 -20.38
CA PRO A 113 -3.20 8.68 -20.32
C PRO A 113 -2.69 8.73 -18.86
N PRO A 114 -1.37 8.72 -18.64
CA PRO A 114 -0.81 9.04 -17.33
C PRO A 114 -1.33 10.39 -16.82
N VAL A 115 -1.51 10.51 -15.51
CA VAL A 115 -1.86 11.78 -14.88
C VAL A 115 -0.59 12.61 -14.76
N GLU A 116 -0.58 13.81 -15.33
CA GLU A 116 0.52 14.77 -15.14
C GLU A 116 0.30 15.51 -13.83
N ALA A 117 1.26 15.42 -12.90
CA ALA A 117 1.18 16.12 -11.61
C ALA A 117 2.39 17.05 -11.42
N PRO A 118 2.18 18.35 -11.18
CA PRO A 118 3.27 19.30 -10.95
C PRO A 118 4.00 18.98 -9.64
N TYR A 119 5.34 19.07 -9.65
CA TYR A 119 6.16 18.84 -8.46
C TYR A 119 7.37 19.78 -8.41
N GLY A 120 7.32 20.74 -7.48
CA GLY A 120 8.34 21.79 -7.35
C GLY A 120 8.50 22.60 -8.65
N ALA A 121 9.74 23.00 -8.94
CA ALA A 121 10.10 23.69 -10.18
C ALA A 121 10.53 22.74 -11.32
N ALA A 122 10.41 21.42 -11.12
CA ALA A 122 10.84 20.42 -12.08
C ALA A 122 9.74 20.14 -13.13
N ALA A 123 10.08 19.33 -14.15
CA ALA A 123 9.09 18.82 -15.09
C ALA A 123 8.01 18.00 -14.34
N PRO A 124 6.73 18.05 -14.78
CA PRO A 124 5.65 17.29 -14.15
C PRO A 124 5.96 15.80 -14.07
N ILE A 125 5.56 15.17 -12.96
CA ILE A 125 5.72 13.73 -12.78
C ILE A 125 4.53 13.03 -13.45
N GLN A 126 4.85 12.09 -14.34
CA GLN A 126 3.87 11.28 -15.05
C GLN A 126 3.42 10.09 -14.19
N LEU A 127 2.17 10.08 -13.70
CA LEU A 127 1.63 9.03 -12.84
C LEU A 127 0.89 7.99 -13.69
N GLY A 128 1.61 6.92 -14.06
CA GLY A 128 1.10 5.86 -14.94
C GLY A 128 0.44 4.67 -14.25
N ASN A 129 0.39 4.62 -12.90
CA ASN A 129 -0.24 3.51 -12.20
C ASN A 129 -1.75 3.45 -12.54
N LYS A 130 -2.26 2.23 -12.80
CA LYS A 130 -3.66 1.99 -13.21
C LYS A 130 -4.65 2.57 -12.20
N THR A 131 -4.45 2.31 -10.91
CA THR A 131 -5.34 2.78 -9.85
C THR A 131 -5.36 4.31 -9.75
N ILE A 132 -4.22 4.98 -9.91
CA ILE A 132 -4.18 6.45 -9.98
C ILE A 132 -5.01 6.98 -11.16
N ARG A 133 -4.90 6.36 -12.34
CA ARG A 133 -5.72 6.70 -13.51
C ARG A 133 -7.20 6.41 -13.29
N GLN A 134 -7.54 5.29 -12.63
CA GLN A 134 -8.92 4.92 -12.27
C GLN A 134 -9.54 5.96 -11.34
N ILE A 135 -8.83 6.37 -10.30
CA ILE A 135 -9.27 7.41 -9.37
C ILE A 135 -9.66 8.67 -10.14
N ARG A 136 -8.78 9.17 -11.01
CA ARG A 136 -9.04 10.37 -11.80
C ARG A 136 -10.26 10.22 -12.71
N LYS A 137 -10.41 9.05 -13.34
CA LYS A 137 -11.55 8.77 -14.22
C LYS A 137 -12.85 8.66 -13.44
N LEU A 138 -12.84 8.00 -12.28
CA LEU A 138 -14.01 7.87 -11.41
C LEU A 138 -14.53 9.24 -10.98
N HIS A 139 -13.66 10.17 -10.56
CA HIS A 139 -14.06 11.54 -10.23
C HIS A 139 -14.77 12.22 -11.43
N ARG A 140 -14.19 12.14 -12.63
CA ARG A 140 -14.78 12.73 -13.85
C ARG A 140 -16.13 12.10 -14.23
N VAL A 141 -16.23 10.78 -14.22
CA VAL A 141 -17.44 10.05 -14.67
C VAL A 141 -18.58 10.21 -13.68
N LEU A 142 -18.28 10.18 -12.38
CA LEU A 142 -19.29 10.26 -11.33
C LEU A 142 -19.60 11.70 -10.91
N GLY A 143 -18.83 12.68 -11.39
CA GLY A 143 -19.00 14.08 -11.01
C GLY A 143 -18.76 14.35 -9.52
N ILE A 144 -17.93 13.51 -8.88
CA ILE A 144 -17.56 13.67 -7.47
C ILE A 144 -16.25 14.44 -7.38
N ASP A 145 -16.13 15.27 -6.35
CA ASP A 145 -14.92 16.02 -6.06
C ASP A 145 -14.50 15.74 -4.62
N THR A 146 -13.37 15.06 -4.47
CA THR A 146 -12.80 14.70 -3.17
C THR A 146 -11.32 14.98 -3.19
N VAL A 147 -10.71 15.11 -2.00
CA VAL A 147 -9.26 15.35 -1.83
C VAL A 147 -8.42 14.30 -2.56
N LEU A 148 -8.95 13.09 -2.79
CA LEU A 148 -8.29 12.04 -3.56
C LEU A 148 -8.09 12.37 -5.06
N ASN A 149 -8.73 13.42 -5.57
CA ASN A 149 -8.51 13.95 -6.91
C ASN A 149 -7.34 14.94 -6.99
N GLU A 150 -6.81 15.42 -5.86
CA GLU A 150 -5.75 16.42 -5.85
C GLU A 150 -4.39 15.85 -6.29
N ASP A 151 -3.64 16.61 -7.08
CA ASP A 151 -2.34 16.17 -7.62
C ASP A 151 -1.33 15.84 -6.53
N GLU A 152 -1.29 16.62 -5.45
CA GLU A 152 -0.41 16.38 -4.30
C GLU A 152 -0.71 15.01 -3.67
N VAL A 153 -1.99 14.65 -3.58
CA VAL A 153 -2.42 13.39 -2.98
C VAL A 153 -2.05 12.21 -3.86
N LEU A 154 -2.33 12.33 -5.17
CA LEU A 154 -1.98 11.29 -6.12
C LEU A 154 -0.47 11.09 -6.24
N LEU A 155 0.32 12.17 -6.11
CA LEU A 155 1.77 12.09 -6.03
C LEU A 155 2.24 11.28 -4.82
N LYS A 156 1.70 11.57 -3.63
CA LYS A 156 2.03 10.86 -2.39
C LYS A 156 1.61 9.39 -2.44
N LEU A 157 0.41 9.08 -2.95
CA LEU A 157 -0.01 7.70 -3.18
C LEU A 157 0.87 6.98 -4.20
N SER A 158 1.23 7.66 -5.29
CA SER A 158 2.15 7.10 -6.28
C SER A 158 3.54 6.83 -5.69
N ALA A 159 4.01 7.61 -4.73
CA ALA A 159 5.27 7.37 -4.04
C ALA A 159 5.21 6.09 -3.17
N ILE A 160 4.11 5.86 -2.46
CA ILE A 160 3.88 4.62 -1.69
C ILE A 160 3.83 3.40 -2.63
N ILE A 161 3.14 3.52 -3.76
CA ILE A 161 3.12 2.47 -4.79
C ILE A 161 4.52 2.25 -5.38
N GLU A 162 5.32 3.31 -5.53
CA GLU A 162 6.69 3.22 -6.01
C GLU A 162 7.62 2.47 -5.03
N VAL A 163 7.42 2.67 -3.72
CA VAL A 163 8.11 1.87 -2.68
C VAL A 163 7.82 0.39 -2.89
N ARG A 164 6.54 0.03 -3.06
CA ARG A 164 6.12 -1.35 -3.36
C ARG A 164 6.81 -1.87 -4.63
N ASN A 165 6.82 -1.07 -5.69
CA ASN A 165 7.44 -1.47 -6.96
C ASN A 165 8.95 -1.71 -6.82
N CYS A 166 9.65 -0.90 -6.03
CA CYS A 166 11.06 -1.13 -5.74
C CYS A 166 11.27 -2.46 -5.01
N PHE A 167 10.42 -2.80 -4.03
CA PHE A 167 10.51 -4.08 -3.31
C PHE A 167 10.25 -5.29 -4.21
N ILE A 168 9.22 -5.24 -5.05
CA ILE A 168 8.82 -6.39 -5.88
C ILE A 168 9.71 -6.54 -7.11
N HIS A 169 9.97 -5.45 -7.84
CA HIS A 169 10.56 -5.52 -9.19
C HIS A 169 12.06 -5.20 -9.21
N SER A 170 12.60 -4.63 -8.14
CA SER A 170 13.99 -4.18 -8.09
C SER A 170 14.77 -4.77 -6.91
N GLY A 171 14.28 -5.84 -6.29
CA GLY A 171 14.93 -6.46 -5.12
C GLY A 171 15.08 -5.51 -3.93
N GLY A 172 14.21 -4.52 -3.82
CA GLY A 172 14.26 -3.46 -2.82
C GLY A 172 15.28 -2.35 -3.10
N ARG A 173 15.73 -2.18 -4.34
CA ARG A 173 16.61 -1.07 -4.76
C ARG A 173 15.85 0.00 -5.53
N VAL A 174 16.39 1.22 -5.50
CA VAL A 174 15.92 2.34 -6.34
C VAL A 174 16.57 2.22 -7.72
N PRO A 175 15.83 1.92 -8.81
CA PRO A 175 16.46 1.57 -10.08
C PRO A 175 16.98 2.77 -10.88
N SER A 176 16.47 3.98 -10.64
CA SER A 176 16.87 5.18 -11.39
C SER A 176 16.62 6.47 -10.61
N GLU A 177 17.24 7.57 -11.06
CA GLU A 177 17.03 8.92 -10.50
C GLU A 177 15.56 9.36 -10.60
N GLY A 178 14.87 9.00 -11.68
CA GLY A 178 13.45 9.28 -11.83
C GLY A 178 12.59 8.59 -10.76
N LYS A 179 12.96 7.38 -10.31
CA LYS A 179 12.29 6.72 -9.19
C LYS A 179 12.67 7.34 -7.84
N GLN A 180 13.93 7.75 -7.68
CA GLN A 180 14.37 8.49 -6.50
C GLN A 180 13.55 9.77 -6.29
N VAL A 181 13.30 10.55 -7.35
CA VAL A 181 12.46 11.76 -7.29
C VAL A 181 11.03 11.42 -6.88
N ARG A 182 10.46 10.33 -7.41
CA ARG A 182 9.11 9.90 -7.02
C ARG A 182 9.02 9.52 -5.54
N LEU A 183 10.02 8.81 -5.02
CA LEU A 183 10.09 8.44 -3.60
C LEU A 183 10.26 9.68 -2.70
N SER A 184 11.01 10.69 -3.14
CA SER A 184 11.23 11.90 -2.33
C SER A 184 9.96 12.73 -2.12
N VAL A 185 8.92 12.56 -2.95
CA VAL A 185 7.62 13.22 -2.75
C VAL A 185 7.01 12.84 -1.38
N TYR A 186 7.28 11.63 -0.89
CA TYR A 186 6.88 11.18 0.44
C TYR A 186 8.01 11.25 1.47
N GLY A 187 9.07 12.03 1.21
CA GLY A 187 10.21 12.16 2.14
C GLY A 187 11.06 10.89 2.28
N ILE A 188 11.01 10.00 1.28
CA ILE A 188 11.81 8.77 1.24
C ILE A 188 13.05 9.05 0.40
N PHE A 189 14.16 9.35 1.09
CA PHE A 189 15.42 9.73 0.46
C PHE A 189 16.34 8.52 0.33
N SER A 190 16.33 7.87 -0.83
CA SER A 190 17.24 6.76 -1.18
C SER A 190 17.89 7.05 -2.53
N LYS A 191 19.21 6.86 -2.62
CA LYS A 191 19.95 7.12 -3.87
C LYS A 191 19.61 6.06 -4.93
N ALA A 192 19.62 6.46 -6.21
CA ALA A 192 19.60 5.50 -7.31
C ALA A 192 20.71 4.43 -7.15
N GLY A 193 20.37 3.16 -7.41
CA GLY A 193 21.18 1.97 -7.14
C GLY A 193 21.18 1.51 -5.68
N GLY A 194 20.82 2.38 -4.74
CA GLY A 194 20.77 2.08 -3.31
C GLY A 194 19.52 1.31 -2.89
N SER A 195 19.56 0.72 -1.70
CA SER A 195 18.42 0.05 -1.09
C SER A 195 17.38 1.08 -0.60
N VAL A 196 16.11 0.78 -0.84
CA VAL A 196 15.00 1.49 -0.22
C VAL A 196 14.97 1.13 1.26
N HIS A 197 15.07 2.16 2.09
CA HIS A 197 14.98 2.06 3.54
C HIS A 197 13.79 2.88 4.04
N LEU A 198 12.91 2.24 4.81
CA LEU A 198 11.76 2.90 5.39
C LEU A 198 12.01 3.19 6.87
N LYS A 199 11.52 4.35 7.33
CA LYS A 199 11.57 4.70 8.76
C LYS A 199 10.55 3.87 9.53
N HIS A 200 10.79 3.74 10.83
CA HIS A 200 9.97 2.96 11.76
C HIS A 200 8.48 3.34 11.81
N ASN A 201 8.13 4.59 11.48
CA ASN A 201 6.76 5.08 11.47
C ASN A 201 6.10 5.06 10.08
N HIS A 202 6.85 4.77 9.01
CA HIS A 202 6.32 4.91 7.64
C HIS A 202 5.12 4.01 7.36
N PHE A 203 5.06 2.80 7.92
CA PHE A 203 3.87 1.97 7.70
C PHE A 203 2.61 2.58 8.32
N ASP A 204 2.72 3.14 9.53
CA ASP A 204 1.61 3.84 10.17
C ASP A 204 1.19 5.09 9.38
N ASP A 205 2.17 5.86 8.90
CA ASP A 205 1.94 7.02 8.05
C ASP A 205 1.23 6.61 6.74
N PHE A 206 1.71 5.57 6.05
CA PHE A 206 1.12 5.08 4.79
C PHE A 206 -0.30 4.58 5.02
N LEU A 207 -0.50 3.81 6.10
CA LEU A 207 -1.79 3.28 6.49
C LEU A 207 -2.79 4.42 6.70
N HIS A 208 -2.48 5.38 7.56
CA HIS A 208 -3.36 6.52 7.82
C HIS A 208 -3.60 7.36 6.56
N TYR A 209 -2.56 7.58 5.76
CA TYR A 209 -2.66 8.36 4.53
C TYR A 209 -3.62 7.70 3.52
N VAL A 210 -3.45 6.41 3.24
CA VAL A 210 -4.35 5.68 2.33
C VAL A 210 -5.77 5.69 2.88
N LEU A 211 -5.95 5.42 4.18
CA LEU A 211 -7.27 5.29 4.77
C LEU A 211 -8.09 6.56 4.74
N ILE A 212 -7.52 7.70 5.17
CA ILE A 212 -8.25 8.98 5.19
C ILE A 212 -8.79 9.31 3.80
N HIS A 213 -8.00 9.08 2.75
CA HIS A 213 -8.40 9.40 1.39
C HIS A 213 -9.40 8.39 0.81
N VAL A 214 -9.23 7.09 1.10
CA VAL A 214 -10.22 6.07 0.74
C VAL A 214 -11.56 6.37 1.40
N GLN A 215 -11.55 6.68 2.70
CA GLN A 215 -12.76 6.99 3.47
C GLN A 215 -13.46 8.25 2.95
N GLY A 216 -12.69 9.30 2.68
CA GLY A 216 -13.17 10.51 2.03
C GLY A 216 -13.85 10.15 0.72
N PHE A 217 -13.18 9.38 -0.14
CA PHE A 217 -13.70 9.00 -1.45
C PHE A 217 -14.99 8.18 -1.41
N VAL A 218 -15.02 7.06 -0.67
CA VAL A 218 -16.16 6.14 -0.68
C VAL A 218 -17.44 6.74 -0.09
N LYS A 219 -17.31 7.73 0.79
CA LYS A 219 -18.45 8.44 1.39
C LYS A 219 -19.22 9.28 0.37
N PHE A 220 -18.58 9.75 -0.68
CA PHE A 220 -19.21 10.58 -1.72
C PHE A 220 -19.65 9.78 -2.95
N LEU A 221 -19.46 8.46 -2.95
CA LEU A 221 -19.87 7.62 -4.06
C LEU A 221 -21.41 7.50 -4.14
N PRO A 222 -22.01 7.68 -5.34
CA PRO A 222 -23.45 7.59 -5.52
C PRO A 222 -23.93 6.13 -5.45
N GLU A 223 -25.21 5.90 -5.19
CA GLU A 223 -25.81 4.56 -5.19
C GLU A 223 -25.64 3.85 -6.55
N THR A 224 -25.87 4.58 -7.64
CA THR A 224 -25.73 4.10 -9.02
C THR A 224 -24.95 5.09 -9.88
N ALA A 225 -24.29 4.62 -10.94
CA ALA A 225 -23.75 5.52 -11.95
C ALA A 225 -24.91 6.29 -12.62
N SER A 226 -24.84 7.62 -12.63
CA SER A 226 -25.70 8.45 -13.47
C SER A 226 -25.49 8.02 -14.92
N ARG A 227 -26.50 7.44 -15.59
CA ARG A 227 -26.41 7.24 -17.05
C ARG A 227 -26.24 8.63 -17.68
N PRO A 228 -25.23 8.86 -18.53
CA PRO A 228 -25.27 10.01 -19.40
C PRO A 228 -26.50 9.83 -20.29
N VAL A 229 -27.48 10.72 -20.17
CA VAL A 229 -28.51 10.86 -21.20
C VAL A 229 -27.75 11.27 -22.47
N PRO A 230 -27.84 10.52 -23.58
CA PRO A 230 -27.23 10.96 -24.82
C PRO A 230 -27.80 12.35 -25.17
N PRO A 231 -26.99 13.30 -25.67
CA PRO A 231 -27.55 14.53 -26.22
C PRO A 231 -28.54 14.14 -27.32
N ALA A 232 -29.75 14.70 -27.23
CA ALA A 232 -30.82 14.55 -28.22
C ALA A 232 -30.44 15.19 -29.56
#